data_AF-A0A4V1S6J9-F1
#
_entry.id   AF-A0A4V1S6J9-F1
#
_cell.length_a   1.000
_cell.length_b   1.000
_cell.length_c   1.000
_cell.angle_alpha   90.00
_cell.angle_beta   90.00
_cell.angle_gamma   90.00
#
_symmetry.space_group_name_H-M   'P 1'
#
loop_
_entity.id
_entity.type
_entity.pdbx_description
1 polymer ?
#
loop_
_entity_poly.entity_id
_entity_poly.type
_entity_poly.pdbx_seq_one_letter_code
_entity_poly.pdbx_strand_id
1 'polypeptide(L)'
;MILASLLDFHWFSDPQAWGALTTLTLLEIVLGIDNIVFISILVDRLPEAQRAKGRLIGLSLAMGARMLLLLSISWIMSLKNALFSIPVHPALWDMMPTAEQHGGMLGISMKDIILLGGGFFLIWKSTKEIHHKLEGEEESHSTGKAASFGAVLVQIAMIDIIFSLDSVITAVGMVNDPTRVSLMMVAVVISIGVMMVASGTISSFVSRHPSVKMLALSFLILIGTALMAEGLHFHIPKGYIYFSMAFSLAVELLNLKLRAKDTTAAPPAAQI
;
A
#
# COMPACT_ATOMS: atom_id res chain seq x y z
N MET A 1 -1.25 17.89 25.29
CA MET A 1 -0.06 17.08 24.95
C MET A 1 0.05 16.82 23.45
N ILE A 2 -0.94 16.20 22.78
CA ILE A 2 -0.86 15.87 21.34
C ILE A 2 -0.58 17.09 20.44
N LEU A 3 -1.26 18.23 20.68
CA LEU A 3 -1.04 19.44 19.87
C LEU A 3 0.38 20.02 20.02
N ALA A 4 1.01 19.84 21.18
CA ALA A 4 2.37 20.31 21.43
C ALA A 4 3.41 19.43 20.71
N SER A 5 3.22 18.11 20.68
CA SER A 5 4.05 17.18 19.90
C SER A 5 3.99 17.37 18.39
N LEU A 6 2.93 18.01 17.86
CA LEU A 6 2.83 18.34 16.43
C LEU A 6 3.75 19.49 16.01
N LEU A 7 4.01 20.41 16.93
CA LEU A 7 4.87 21.58 16.72
C LEU A 7 6.22 21.44 17.42
N ASP A 8 6.50 20.27 17.99
CA ASP A 8 7.79 19.98 18.60
C ASP A 8 8.81 19.66 17.51
N PHE A 9 9.63 20.65 17.19
CA PHE A 9 10.74 20.53 16.26
C PHE A 9 12.10 20.42 16.97
N HIS A 10 12.14 20.08 18.26
CA HIS A 10 13.41 19.91 18.97
C HIS A 10 14.31 18.83 18.36
N TRP A 11 13.71 17.86 17.67
CA TRP A 11 14.42 16.83 16.91
C TRP A 11 15.29 17.38 15.77
N PHE A 12 15.08 18.61 15.27
CA PHE A 12 15.94 19.22 14.24
C PHE A 12 17.40 19.32 14.68
N SER A 13 17.62 19.51 15.99
CA SER A 13 18.95 19.68 16.58
C SER A 13 19.62 18.35 16.94
N ASP A 14 18.91 17.22 16.79
CA ASP A 14 19.36 15.88 17.12
C ASP A 14 19.85 15.16 15.84
N PRO A 15 21.17 14.90 15.68
CA PRO A 15 21.69 14.19 14.51
C PRO A 15 21.08 12.80 14.29
N GLN A 16 20.66 12.12 15.37
CA GLN A 16 20.02 10.80 15.26
C GLN A 16 18.62 10.90 14.65
N ALA A 17 17.92 12.01 14.87
CA ALA A 17 16.60 12.25 14.30
C ALA A 17 16.64 12.35 12.78
N TRP A 18 17.71 12.89 12.19
CA TRP A 18 17.89 12.93 10.74
C TRP A 18 18.07 11.53 10.13
N GLY A 19 18.75 10.62 10.84
CA GLY A 19 18.84 9.21 10.45
C GLY A 19 17.49 8.50 10.50
N ALA A 20 16.70 8.75 11.56
CA ALA A 20 15.35 8.24 11.69
C ALA A 20 14.41 8.81 10.61
N LEU A 21 14.45 10.12 10.35
CA LEU A 21 13.71 10.78 9.29
C LEU A 21 14.02 10.18 7.92
N THR A 22 15.31 9.95 7.64
CA THR A 22 15.76 9.31 6.39
C THR A 22 15.18 7.91 6.27
N THR A 23 15.30 7.10 7.32
CA THR A 23 14.77 5.72 7.35
C THR A 23 13.26 5.70 7.16
N LEU A 24 12.53 6.53 7.90
CA LEU A 24 11.07 6.64 7.78
C LEU A 24 10.64 7.12 6.39
N THR A 25 11.32 8.12 5.84
CA THR A 25 11.04 8.60 4.48
C THR A 25 11.27 7.50 3.46
N LEU A 26 12.36 6.74 3.57
CA LEU A 26 12.64 5.61 2.68
C LEU A 26 11.59 4.51 2.82
N LEU A 27 11.21 4.14 4.05
CA LEU A 27 10.17 3.14 4.29
C LEU A 27 8.83 3.60 3.72
N GLU A 28 8.45 4.86 3.93
CA GLU A 28 7.23 5.45 3.37
C GLU A 28 7.24 5.51 1.84
N ILE A 29 8.41 5.74 1.21
CA ILE A 29 8.53 5.70 -0.25
C ILE A 29 8.38 4.26 -0.76
N VAL A 30 9.11 3.31 -0.17
CA VAL A 30 9.04 1.90 -0.57
C VAL A 30 7.62 1.36 -0.43
N LEU A 31 6.97 1.64 0.70
CA LEU A 31 5.56 1.31 0.95
C LEU A 31 4.58 2.10 0.06
N GLY A 32 4.94 3.33 -0.30
CA GLY A 32 4.11 4.25 -1.07
C GLY A 32 4.09 3.97 -2.57
N ILE A 33 5.11 3.28 -3.11
CA ILE A 33 5.16 2.91 -4.53
C ILE A 33 3.92 2.10 -4.92
N ASP A 34 3.54 1.11 -4.11
CA ASP A 34 2.35 0.28 -4.37
C ASP A 34 1.07 1.12 -4.39
N ASN A 35 0.99 2.15 -3.54
CA ASN A 35 -0.14 3.08 -3.47
C ASN A 35 -0.23 3.94 -4.75
N ILE A 36 0.88 4.46 -5.29
CA ILE A 36 0.88 5.20 -6.56
C ILE A 36 0.47 4.29 -7.72
N VAL A 37 1.00 3.07 -7.75
CA VAL A 37 0.69 2.11 -8.81
C VAL A 37 -0.80 1.78 -8.77
N PHE A 38 -1.36 1.59 -7.58
CA PHE A 38 -2.79 1.38 -7.41
C PHE A 38 -3.64 2.57 -7.84
N ILE A 39 -3.26 3.79 -7.42
CA ILE A 39 -3.89 5.03 -7.89
C ILE A 39 -3.87 5.09 -9.42
N SER A 40 -2.75 4.72 -10.04
CA SER A 40 -2.61 4.71 -11.51
C SER A 40 -3.58 3.72 -12.16
N ILE A 41 -3.74 2.52 -11.60
CA ILE A 41 -4.68 1.50 -12.08
C ILE A 41 -6.13 2.00 -12.02
N LEU A 42 -6.53 2.63 -10.91
CA LEU A 42 -7.89 3.14 -10.76
C LEU A 42 -8.17 4.34 -11.66
N VAL A 43 -7.19 5.25 -11.76
CA VAL A 43 -7.31 6.45 -12.57
C VAL A 43 -7.35 6.15 -14.06
N ASP A 44 -6.76 5.05 -14.53
CA ASP A 44 -6.87 4.60 -15.92
C ASP A 44 -8.33 4.39 -16.38
N ARG A 45 -9.27 4.18 -15.45
CA ARG A 45 -10.72 4.07 -15.74
C ARG A 45 -11.40 5.41 -16.02
N LEU A 46 -10.73 6.51 -15.70
CA LEU A 46 -11.22 7.84 -15.99
C LEU A 46 -10.93 8.22 -17.45
N PRO A 47 -11.73 9.11 -18.06
CA PRO A 47 -11.41 9.70 -19.36
C PRO A 47 -10.01 10.32 -19.35
N GLU A 48 -9.28 10.21 -20.47
CA GLU A 48 -7.85 10.61 -20.55
C GLU A 48 -7.59 12.03 -20.03
N ALA A 49 -8.46 12.98 -20.37
CA ALA A 49 -8.38 14.37 -19.94
C ALA A 49 -8.45 14.56 -18.40
N GLN A 50 -9.02 13.59 -17.67
CA GLN A 50 -9.18 13.65 -16.22
C GLN A 50 -8.10 12.86 -15.47
N ARG A 51 -7.34 11.99 -16.15
CA ARG A 51 -6.40 11.08 -15.48
C ARG A 51 -5.33 11.81 -14.68
N ALA A 52 -4.69 12.82 -15.26
CA ALA A 52 -3.67 13.59 -14.56
C ALA A 52 -4.21 14.27 -13.29
N LYS A 53 -5.39 14.88 -13.38
CA LYS A 53 -6.08 15.50 -12.24
C LYS A 53 -6.49 14.46 -11.19
N GLY A 54 -7.01 13.31 -11.63
CA GLY A 54 -7.41 12.21 -10.77
C GLY A 54 -6.24 11.68 -9.93
N ARG A 55 -5.05 11.52 -10.53
CA ARG A 55 -3.84 11.15 -9.77
C ARG A 55 -3.44 12.19 -8.76
N LEU A 56 -3.36 13.46 -9.17
CA LEU A 56 -2.89 14.53 -8.29
C LEU A 56 -3.85 14.72 -7.11
N ILE A 57 -5.16 14.75 -7.38
CA ILE A 57 -6.18 14.85 -6.33
C ILE A 57 -6.21 13.60 -5.46
N GLY A 58 -6.08 12.41 -6.06
CA GLY A 58 -6.01 11.15 -5.31
C GLY A 58 -4.80 11.09 -4.36
N LEU A 59 -3.62 11.50 -4.82
CA LEU A 59 -2.41 11.58 -3.99
C LEU A 59 -2.53 12.64 -2.89
N SER A 60 -3.08 13.82 -3.20
CA SER A 60 -3.35 14.84 -2.19
C SER A 60 -4.37 14.38 -1.15
N LEU A 61 -5.39 13.62 -1.56
CA LEU A 61 -6.39 13.03 -0.68
C LEU A 61 -5.77 11.97 0.23
N ALA A 62 -4.91 11.10 -0.31
CA ALA A 62 -4.13 10.14 0.46
C ALA A 62 -3.21 10.82 1.48
N MET A 63 -2.53 11.90 1.09
CA MET A 63 -1.75 12.72 2.03
C MET A 63 -2.59 13.27 3.17
N GLY A 64 -3.75 13.83 2.83
CA GLY A 64 -4.69 14.35 3.81
C GLY A 64 -5.16 13.25 4.78
N ALA A 65 -5.54 12.09 4.26
CA ALA A 65 -5.97 10.94 5.06
C ALA A 65 -4.86 10.48 6.02
N ARG A 66 -3.62 10.33 5.54
CA ARG A 66 -2.47 10.00 6.39
C ARG A 66 -2.20 11.03 7.45
N MET A 67 -2.30 12.31 7.10
CA MET A 67 -2.11 13.39 8.07
C MET A 67 -3.18 13.33 9.16
N LEU A 68 -4.45 13.13 8.80
CA LEU A 68 -5.55 12.97 9.76
C LEU A 68 -5.36 11.76 10.67
N LEU A 69 -4.84 10.64 10.14
CA LEU A 69 -4.50 9.47 10.93
C LEU A 69 -3.39 9.76 11.95
N LEU A 70 -2.31 10.44 11.53
CA LEU A 70 -1.25 10.87 12.45
C LEU A 70 -1.74 11.85 13.52
N LEU A 71 -2.66 12.75 13.18
CA LEU A 71 -3.31 13.62 14.17
C LEU A 71 -4.18 12.82 15.16
N SER A 72 -4.73 11.70 14.71
CA SER A 72 -5.57 10.79 15.49
C SER A 72 -4.78 9.64 16.11
N ILE A 73 -3.45 9.76 16.24
CA ILE A 73 -2.56 8.68 16.67
C ILE A 73 -2.95 8.06 18.00
N SER A 74 -3.36 8.85 18.99
CA SER A 74 -3.78 8.32 20.29
C SER A 74 -5.06 7.49 20.18
N TRP A 75 -5.97 7.90 19.28
CA TRP A 75 -7.16 7.12 18.98
C TRP A 75 -6.80 5.83 18.22
N ILE A 76 -5.91 5.91 17.22
CA ILE A 76 -5.42 4.73 16.50
C ILE A 76 -4.73 3.73 17.44
N MET A 77 -3.93 4.21 18.39
CA MET A 77 -3.26 3.35 19.37
C MET A 77 -4.27 2.62 20.27
N SER A 78 -5.44 3.23 20.54
CA SER A 78 -6.52 2.56 21.26
C SER A 78 -7.16 1.41 20.46
N LEU A 79 -7.07 1.41 19.12
CA LEU A 79 -7.59 0.34 18.27
C LEU A 79 -6.85 -0.99 18.48
N LYS A 80 -5.65 -0.98 19.07
CA LYS A 80 -4.87 -2.17 19.44
C LYS A 80 -5.37 -2.86 20.71
N ASN A 81 -6.23 -2.20 21.49
CA ASN A 81 -6.80 -2.80 22.69
C ASN A 81 -7.74 -3.93 22.31
N ALA A 82 -7.64 -5.07 22.99
CA ALA A 82 -8.52 -6.21 22.76
C ALA A 82 -9.98 -5.83 23.08
N LEU A 83 -10.89 -6.06 22.13
CA LEU A 83 -12.34 -5.90 22.32
C LEU A 83 -12.94 -7.14 22.98
N PHE A 84 -12.51 -8.30 22.53
CA PHE A 84 -12.93 -9.61 23.03
C PHE A 84 -11.81 -10.63 22.77
N SER A 85 -11.84 -11.73 23.51
CA SER A 85 -10.84 -12.80 23.37
C SER A 85 -11.51 -14.10 22.94
N ILE A 86 -10.87 -14.82 22.02
CA ILE A 86 -11.36 -16.10 21.50
C ILE A 86 -10.38 -17.21 21.93
N PRO A 87 -10.86 -18.37 22.41
CA PRO A 87 -9.99 -19.51 22.66
C PRO A 87 -9.44 -20.06 21.33
N VAL A 88 -8.13 -20.27 21.29
CA VAL A 88 -7.40 -20.80 20.14
C VAL A 88 -6.92 -22.21 20.44
N HIS A 89 -7.07 -23.09 19.44
CA HIS A 89 -6.65 -24.48 19.55
C HIS A 89 -5.13 -24.59 19.79
N PRO A 90 -4.66 -25.46 20.71
CA PRO A 90 -3.24 -25.60 21.05
C PRO A 90 -2.31 -25.83 19.86
N ALA A 91 -2.78 -26.53 18.83
CA ALA A 91 -2.02 -26.77 17.60
C ALA A 91 -1.62 -25.50 16.81
N LEU A 92 -2.23 -24.35 17.12
CA LEU A 92 -1.95 -23.08 16.47
C LEU A 92 -1.16 -22.10 17.36
N TRP A 93 -0.83 -22.48 18.60
CA TRP A 93 -0.13 -21.61 19.54
C TRP A 93 1.28 -21.25 19.06
N ASP A 94 2.01 -22.22 18.49
CA ASP A 94 3.34 -22.00 17.92
C ASP A 94 3.34 -20.94 16.79
N MET A 95 2.22 -20.79 16.09
CA MET A 95 2.04 -19.80 15.02
C MET A 95 1.43 -18.48 15.52
N MET A 96 0.89 -18.44 16.74
CA MET A 96 0.26 -17.28 17.37
C MET A 96 0.84 -17.02 18.76
N PRO A 97 2.04 -16.41 18.85
CA PRO A 97 2.74 -16.19 20.12
C PRO A 97 1.91 -15.39 21.14
N THR A 98 1.04 -14.51 20.66
CA THR A 98 0.14 -13.72 21.52
C THR A 98 -0.94 -14.55 22.20
N ALA A 99 -1.41 -15.63 21.56
CA ALA A 99 -2.40 -16.52 22.15
C ALA A 99 -1.76 -17.41 23.23
N GLU A 100 -0.55 -17.90 22.98
CA GLU A 100 0.23 -18.69 23.95
C GLU A 100 0.48 -17.91 25.25
N GLN A 101 0.89 -16.64 25.13
CA GLN A 101 1.16 -15.77 26.28
C GLN A 101 -0.07 -15.47 27.16
N HIS A 102 -1.28 -15.63 26.62
CA HIS A 102 -2.55 -15.40 27.33
C HIS A 102 -3.30 -16.70 27.65
N GLY A 103 -2.59 -17.83 27.75
CA GLY A 103 -3.19 -19.12 28.13
C GLY A 103 -4.12 -19.71 27.06
N GLY A 104 -3.85 -19.43 25.79
CA GLY A 104 -4.64 -19.87 24.64
C GLY A 104 -5.75 -18.91 24.22
N MET A 105 -5.84 -17.72 24.82
CA MET A 105 -6.86 -16.72 24.49
C MET A 105 -6.29 -15.65 23.57
N LEU A 106 -6.77 -15.57 22.33
CA LEU A 106 -6.38 -14.54 21.37
C LEU A 106 -7.28 -13.32 21.51
N GLY A 107 -6.73 -12.19 21.98
CA GLY A 107 -7.44 -10.92 22.03
C GLY A 107 -7.57 -10.31 20.63
N ILE A 108 -8.80 -10.13 20.15
CA ILE A 108 -9.09 -9.47 18.87
C ILE A 108 -9.33 -7.99 19.12
N SER A 109 -8.54 -7.16 18.47
CA SER A 109 -8.62 -5.70 18.53
C SER A 109 -9.35 -5.11 17.32
N MET A 110 -9.67 -3.82 17.39
CA MET A 110 -10.35 -3.16 16.28
C MET A 110 -9.41 -2.98 15.08
N LYS A 111 -8.10 -2.86 15.34
CA LYS A 111 -7.04 -2.93 14.32
C LYS A 111 -7.19 -4.24 13.52
N ASP A 112 -7.32 -5.37 14.21
CA ASP A 112 -7.33 -6.68 13.56
C ASP A 112 -8.52 -6.86 12.64
N ILE A 113 -9.70 -6.39 13.06
CA ILE A 113 -10.91 -6.39 12.22
C ILE A 113 -10.70 -5.55 10.96
N ILE A 114 -10.08 -4.37 11.09
CA ILE A 114 -9.79 -3.51 9.94
C ILE A 114 -8.78 -4.17 8.99
N LEU A 115 -7.72 -4.79 9.53
CA LEU A 115 -6.73 -5.49 8.72
C LEU A 115 -7.31 -6.72 8.00
N LEU A 116 -8.14 -7.51 8.69
CA LEU A 116 -8.82 -8.67 8.10
C LEU A 116 -9.79 -8.24 6.99
N GLY A 117 -10.64 -7.25 7.26
CA GLY A 117 -11.60 -6.74 6.30
C GLY A 117 -10.92 -6.08 5.10
N GLY A 118 -9.88 -5.27 5.36
CA GLY A 118 -9.09 -4.62 4.32
C GLY A 118 -8.30 -5.60 3.47
N GLY A 119 -7.64 -6.57 4.10
CA GLY A 119 -6.90 -7.63 3.41
C GLY A 119 -7.81 -8.49 2.54
N PHE A 120 -8.96 -8.91 3.06
CA PHE A 120 -9.97 -9.61 2.28
C PHE A 120 -10.46 -8.78 1.08
N PHE A 121 -10.78 -7.51 1.31
CA PHE A 121 -11.22 -6.59 0.26
C PHE A 121 -10.16 -6.47 -0.86
N LEU A 122 -8.88 -6.34 -0.51
CA LEU A 122 -7.78 -6.25 -1.48
C LEU A 122 -7.62 -7.53 -2.29
N ILE A 123 -7.65 -8.70 -1.65
CA ILE A 123 -7.58 -9.99 -2.35
C ILE A 123 -8.76 -10.15 -3.29
N TRP A 124 -9.99 -9.97 -2.79
CA TRP A 124 -11.20 -10.11 -3.59
C TRP A 124 -11.17 -9.16 -4.80
N LYS A 125 -10.83 -7.89 -4.56
CA LYS A 125 -10.85 -6.88 -5.61
C LYS A 125 -9.76 -7.13 -6.66
N SER A 126 -8.57 -7.52 -6.24
CA SER A 126 -7.44 -7.78 -7.13
C SER A 126 -7.63 -9.05 -7.94
N THR A 127 -8.16 -10.12 -7.33
CA THR A 127 -8.54 -11.35 -8.04
C THR A 127 -9.59 -11.08 -9.10
N LYS A 128 -10.63 -10.30 -8.79
CA LYS A 128 -11.64 -9.91 -9.79
C LYS A 128 -11.03 -9.09 -10.93
N GLU A 129 -10.09 -8.20 -10.62
CA GLU A 129 -9.40 -7.39 -11.63
C GLU A 129 -8.50 -8.23 -12.55
N ILE A 130 -7.79 -9.21 -11.99
CA ILE A 130 -6.98 -10.17 -12.73
C ILE A 130 -7.86 -11.01 -13.66
N HIS A 131 -8.99 -11.52 -13.14
CA HIS A 131 -9.91 -12.36 -13.90
C HIS A 131 -10.48 -11.62 -15.12
N HIS A 132 -11.01 -10.40 -14.92
CA HIS A 132 -11.51 -9.56 -16.02
C HIS A 132 -10.45 -9.26 -17.09
N LYS A 133 -9.16 -9.22 -16.73
CA LYS A 133 -8.08 -9.01 -17.69
C LYS A 133 -7.68 -10.28 -18.45
N LEU A 134 -7.83 -11.44 -17.82
CA LEU A 134 -7.44 -12.73 -18.38
C LEU A 134 -8.51 -13.31 -19.31
N GLU A 135 -9.79 -13.03 -19.06
CA GLU A 135 -10.90 -13.53 -19.88
C GLU A 135 -10.93 -12.90 -21.28
N GLY A 136 -10.11 -11.88 -21.55
CA GLY A 136 -10.24 -11.08 -22.77
C GLY A 136 -11.57 -10.31 -22.75
N GLU A 137 -11.66 -9.21 -23.50
CA GLU A 137 -12.96 -8.60 -23.75
C GLU A 137 -13.78 -9.54 -24.64
N GLU A 138 -14.44 -10.56 -24.08
CA GLU A 138 -15.67 -11.02 -24.71
C GLU A 138 -16.70 -9.90 -24.57
N GLU A 139 -17.20 -9.47 -25.72
CA GLU A 139 -18.13 -8.37 -25.90
C GLU A 139 -19.20 -8.29 -24.81
N SER A 140 -19.10 -7.24 -24.00
CA SER A 140 -20.28 -6.60 -23.47
C SER A 140 -20.20 -5.14 -23.90
N HIS A 141 -20.98 -4.83 -24.93
CA HIS A 141 -21.68 -3.56 -25.04
C HIS A 141 -22.48 -3.29 -23.76
N SER A 142 -21.80 -3.07 -22.64
CA SER A 142 -22.37 -2.33 -21.55
C SER A 142 -22.19 -0.87 -21.93
N THR A 143 -23.31 -0.19 -22.08
CA THR A 143 -23.47 1.25 -21.85
C THR A 143 -23.12 1.62 -20.38
N GLY A 144 -22.10 0.97 -19.82
CA GLY A 144 -21.61 1.17 -18.48
C GLY A 144 -20.99 2.55 -18.41
N LYS A 145 -21.69 3.47 -17.74
CA LYS A 145 -21.20 4.81 -17.45
C LYS A 145 -19.73 4.72 -17.04
N ALA A 146 -18.88 5.51 -17.70
CA ALA A 146 -17.50 5.72 -17.29
C ALA A 146 -17.45 5.90 -15.77
N ALA A 147 -16.50 5.22 -15.11
CA ALA A 147 -16.39 5.26 -13.65
C ALA A 147 -16.42 6.72 -13.19
N SER A 148 -17.34 7.05 -12.27
CA SER A 148 -17.50 8.42 -11.84
C SER A 148 -16.21 8.88 -11.14
N PHE A 149 -15.79 10.10 -11.44
CA PHE A 149 -14.57 10.69 -10.86
C PHE A 149 -14.55 10.57 -9.33
N GLY A 150 -15.70 10.87 -8.70
CA GLY A 150 -15.87 10.72 -7.25
C GLY A 150 -15.76 9.28 -6.76
N ALA A 151 -16.31 8.29 -7.47
CA ALA A 151 -16.19 6.88 -7.07
C ALA A 151 -14.74 6.40 -7.10
N VAL A 152 -13.95 6.85 -8.10
CA VAL A 152 -12.52 6.54 -8.17
C VAL A 152 -11.77 7.17 -6.98
N LEU A 153 -12.04 8.42 -6.64
CA LEU A 153 -11.41 9.07 -5.48
C LEU A 153 -11.79 8.40 -4.15
N VAL A 154 -13.04 8.00 -3.97
CA VAL A 154 -13.48 7.26 -2.77
C VAL A 154 -12.77 5.91 -2.67
N GLN A 155 -12.61 5.18 -3.78
CA GLN A 155 -11.85 3.92 -3.78
C GLN A 155 -10.38 4.14 -3.41
N ILE A 156 -9.74 5.17 -3.96
CA ILE A 156 -8.37 5.54 -3.60
C ILE A 156 -8.26 5.83 -2.11
N ALA A 157 -9.14 6.68 -1.56
CA ALA A 157 -9.11 7.04 -0.15
C ALA A 157 -9.32 5.84 0.77
N MET A 158 -10.27 4.97 0.44
CA MET A 158 -10.57 3.78 1.24
C MET A 158 -9.36 2.83 1.31
N ILE A 159 -8.70 2.62 0.17
CA ILE A 159 -7.54 1.72 0.09
C ILE A 159 -6.31 2.33 0.76
N ASP A 160 -6.11 3.64 0.58
CA ASP A 160 -5.05 4.35 1.30
C ASP A 160 -5.27 4.29 2.82
N ILE A 161 -6.49 4.41 3.32
CA ILE A 161 -6.78 4.25 4.76
C ILE A 161 -6.37 2.85 5.27
N ILE A 162 -6.69 1.79 4.52
CA ILE A 162 -6.33 0.42 4.91
C ILE A 162 -4.79 0.27 4.96
N PHE A 163 -4.06 0.76 3.96
CA PHE A 163 -2.59 0.68 3.93
C PHE A 163 -1.91 1.63 4.92
N SER A 164 -2.50 2.81 5.15
CA SER A 164 -1.94 3.82 6.04
C SER A 164 -2.08 3.46 7.50
N LEU A 165 -3.11 2.69 7.90
CA LEU A 165 -3.23 2.22 9.28
C LEU A 165 -2.07 1.32 9.69
N ASP A 166 -1.68 0.35 8.86
CA ASP A 166 -0.56 -0.55 9.12
C ASP A 166 0.79 0.21 9.15
N SER A 167 1.04 1.03 8.14
CA SER A 167 2.28 1.81 8.03
C SER A 167 2.42 2.85 9.16
N VAL A 168 1.36 3.58 9.52
CA VAL A 168 1.37 4.52 10.66
C VAL A 168 1.62 3.76 11.95
N ILE A 169 0.92 2.66 12.21
CA ILE A 169 1.12 1.84 13.42
C ILE A 169 2.55 1.34 13.54
N THR A 170 3.15 0.92 12.43
CA THR A 170 4.54 0.46 12.36
C THR A 170 5.51 1.61 12.61
N ALA A 171 5.28 2.76 11.98
CA ALA A 171 6.10 3.96 12.17
C ALA A 171 6.09 4.43 13.63
N VAL A 172 4.94 4.39 14.30
CA VAL A 172 4.83 4.71 15.74
C VAL A 172 5.60 3.71 16.59
N GLY A 173 5.57 2.42 16.23
CA GLY A 173 6.33 1.38 16.93
C GLY A 173 7.84 1.51 16.76
N MET A 174 8.32 2.10 15.66
CA MET A 174 9.76 2.30 15.40
C MET A 174 10.31 3.55 16.08
N VAL A 175 9.49 4.56 16.33
CA VAL A 175 9.92 5.77 17.02
C VAL A 175 9.74 5.54 18.52
N ASN A 176 10.86 5.24 19.20
CA ASN A 176 10.93 4.98 20.64
C ASN A 176 10.34 6.10 21.52
N ASP A 177 10.08 7.27 20.93
CA ASP A 177 9.35 8.38 21.55
C ASP A 177 8.12 8.75 20.70
N PRO A 178 6.90 8.31 21.09
CA PRO A 178 5.65 8.62 20.41
C PRO A 178 5.34 10.11 20.28
N THR A 179 6.09 10.98 20.96
CA THR A 179 5.92 12.44 20.88
C THR A 179 6.56 13.08 19.64
N ARG A 180 7.40 12.37 18.86
CA ARG A 180 7.97 12.91 17.61
C ARG A 180 7.02 12.77 16.40
N VAL A 181 5.73 13.07 16.60
CA VAL A 181 4.70 13.02 15.55
C VAL A 181 5.07 13.96 14.39
N SER A 182 5.63 15.14 14.70
CA SER A 182 6.12 16.10 13.71
C SER A 182 7.18 15.51 12.76
N LEU A 183 8.08 14.66 13.25
CA LEU A 183 9.09 13.97 12.43
C LEU A 183 8.43 12.99 11.44
N MET A 184 7.46 12.20 11.91
CA MET A 184 6.70 11.29 11.06
C MET A 184 5.87 12.05 10.01
N MET A 185 5.24 13.16 10.38
CA MET A 185 4.49 14.02 9.45
C MET A 185 5.41 14.57 8.37
N VAL A 186 6.61 15.05 8.74
CA VAL A 186 7.61 15.52 7.77
C VAL A 186 8.05 14.40 6.84
N ALA A 187 8.29 13.19 7.36
CA ALA A 187 8.62 12.03 6.53
C ALA A 187 7.53 11.71 5.50
N VAL A 188 6.26 11.71 5.92
CA VAL A 188 5.11 11.47 5.04
C VAL A 188 4.98 12.57 3.98
N VAL A 189 5.14 13.83 4.35
CA VAL A 189 5.09 14.97 3.41
C VAL A 189 6.22 14.89 2.38
N ILE A 190 7.45 14.61 2.81
CA ILE A 190 8.59 14.45 1.90
C ILE A 190 8.35 13.27 0.96
N SER A 191 7.98 12.11 1.50
CA SER A 191 7.69 10.91 0.71
C SER A 191 6.62 11.19 -0.35
N ILE A 192 5.48 11.75 0.05
CA ILE A 192 4.40 12.08 -0.89
C ILE A 192 4.84 13.14 -1.90
N GLY A 193 5.62 14.14 -1.52
CA GLY A 193 6.19 15.10 -2.46
C GLY A 193 7.00 14.43 -3.56
N VAL A 194 7.90 13.50 -3.19
CA VAL A 194 8.66 12.68 -4.15
C VAL A 194 7.72 11.87 -5.04
N MET A 195 6.71 11.23 -4.45
CA MET A 195 5.71 10.44 -5.17
C MET A 195 4.89 11.27 -6.15
N MET A 196 4.48 12.50 -5.79
CA MET A 196 3.74 13.40 -6.67
C MET A 196 4.54 13.76 -7.91
N VAL A 197 5.83 14.07 -7.73
CA VAL A 197 6.76 14.36 -8.84
C VAL A 197 6.93 13.12 -9.74
N ALA A 198 7.08 11.93 -9.15
CA ALA A 198 7.26 10.68 -9.89
C ALA A 198 5.96 10.11 -10.50
N SER A 199 4.79 10.53 -10.00
CA SER A 199 3.50 9.88 -10.26
C SER A 199 3.11 9.85 -11.75
N GLY A 200 3.44 10.90 -12.50
CA GLY A 200 3.17 10.96 -13.93
C GLY A 200 3.96 9.89 -14.69
N THR A 201 5.26 9.79 -14.40
CA THR A 201 6.16 8.81 -15.00
C THR A 201 5.75 7.39 -14.62
N ILE A 202 5.55 7.12 -13.33
CA ILE A 202 5.13 5.79 -12.83
C ILE A 202 3.81 5.38 -13.46
N SER A 203 2.81 6.29 -13.48
CA SER A 203 1.52 6.02 -14.11
C SER A 203 1.67 5.68 -15.58
N SER A 204 2.40 6.49 -16.35
CA SER A 204 2.59 6.24 -17.78
C SER A 204 3.31 4.91 -18.04
N PHE A 205 4.25 4.53 -17.19
CA PHE A 205 4.97 3.27 -17.27
C PHE A 205 4.04 2.08 -16.98
N VAL A 206 3.26 2.14 -15.89
CA VAL A 206 2.29 1.09 -15.53
C VAL A 206 1.21 0.92 -16.60
N SER A 207 0.70 2.02 -17.17
CA SER A 207 -0.33 1.96 -18.22
C SER A 207 0.22 1.40 -19.54
N ARG A 208 1.50 1.64 -19.86
CA ARG A 208 2.15 1.14 -21.09
C ARG A 208 2.56 -0.32 -21.02
N HIS A 209 2.77 -0.88 -19.83
CA HIS A 209 3.26 -2.24 -19.63
C HIS A 209 2.22 -3.11 -18.91
N PRO A 210 1.41 -3.90 -19.65
CA PRO A 210 0.37 -4.75 -19.06
C PRO A 210 0.89 -5.74 -18.00
N SER A 211 2.10 -6.26 -18.19
CA SER A 211 2.77 -7.16 -17.23
C SER A 211 3.10 -6.47 -15.91
N VAL A 212 3.53 -5.20 -15.93
CA VAL A 212 3.71 -4.38 -14.72
C VAL A 212 2.37 -4.15 -14.01
N LYS A 213 1.29 -3.95 -14.76
CA LYS A 213 -0.05 -3.82 -14.20
C LYS A 213 -0.53 -5.12 -13.57
N MET A 214 -0.19 -6.28 -14.14
CA MET A 214 -0.45 -7.59 -13.53
C MET A 214 0.38 -7.80 -12.26
N LEU A 215 1.68 -7.48 -12.31
CA LEU A 215 2.57 -7.54 -11.17
C LEU A 215 2.03 -6.73 -9.98
N ALA A 216 1.54 -5.52 -10.24
CA ALA A 216 0.91 -4.68 -9.23
C ALA A 216 -0.34 -5.30 -8.58
N LEU A 217 -1.22 -5.91 -9.39
CA LEU A 217 -2.39 -6.62 -8.87
C LEU A 217 -1.98 -7.85 -8.04
N SER A 218 -0.90 -8.53 -8.43
CA SER A 218 -0.32 -9.62 -7.63
C SER A 218 0.27 -9.12 -6.30
N PHE A 219 0.90 -7.93 -6.28
CA PHE A 219 1.35 -7.31 -5.02
C PHE A 219 0.18 -6.97 -4.10
N LEU A 220 -0.95 -6.50 -4.63
CA LEU A 220 -2.15 -6.27 -3.81
C LEU A 220 -2.68 -7.57 -3.17
N ILE A 221 -2.61 -8.71 -3.87
CA ILE A 221 -2.94 -10.01 -3.28
C ILE A 221 -1.94 -10.35 -2.18
N LEU A 222 -0.64 -10.22 -2.44
CA LEU A 222 0.41 -10.49 -1.45
C LEU A 222 0.24 -9.64 -0.18
N ILE A 223 0.02 -8.33 -0.35
CA ILE A 223 -0.20 -7.41 0.78
C ILE A 223 -1.53 -7.73 1.46
N GLY A 224 -2.60 -8.00 0.70
CA GLY A 224 -3.88 -8.40 1.27
C GLY A 224 -3.78 -9.67 2.13
N THR A 225 -3.02 -10.66 1.67
CA THR A 225 -2.71 -11.87 2.45
C THR A 225 -1.88 -11.54 3.69
N ALA A 226 -0.89 -10.65 3.58
CA ALA A 226 -0.10 -10.22 4.72
C ALA A 226 -0.93 -9.47 5.76
N LEU A 227 -1.88 -8.62 5.36
CA LEU A 227 -2.78 -7.91 6.28
C LEU A 227 -3.74 -8.89 6.96
N MET A 228 -4.26 -9.89 6.23
CA MET A 228 -5.07 -10.94 6.84
C MET A 228 -4.27 -11.75 7.87
N ALA A 229 -3.03 -12.13 7.53
CA ALA A 229 -2.13 -12.80 8.45
C ALA A 229 -1.86 -11.95 9.70
N GLU A 230 -1.55 -10.68 9.53
CA GLU A 230 -1.28 -9.78 10.64
C GLU A 230 -2.50 -9.54 11.53
N GLY A 231 -3.71 -9.45 10.95
CA GLY A 231 -4.96 -9.39 11.71
C GLY A 231 -5.31 -10.70 12.45
N LEU A 232 -4.66 -11.82 12.11
CA LEU A 232 -4.68 -13.06 12.90
C LEU A 232 -3.47 -13.18 13.84
N HIS A 233 -2.73 -12.09 14.04
CA HIS A 233 -1.49 -12.01 14.82
C HIS A 233 -0.35 -12.89 14.29
N PHE A 234 -0.45 -13.38 13.05
CA PHE A 234 0.66 -14.02 12.34
C PHE A 234 1.58 -12.94 11.78
N HIS A 235 2.72 -12.75 12.43
CA HIS A 235 3.66 -11.70 12.05
C HIS A 235 4.52 -12.16 10.88
N ILE A 236 4.29 -11.56 9.71
CA ILE A 236 5.18 -11.69 8.55
C ILE A 236 6.19 -10.55 8.59
N PRO A 237 7.51 -10.84 8.73
CA PRO A 237 8.52 -9.80 8.66
C PRO A 237 8.40 -9.03 7.33
N LYS A 238 8.18 -7.72 7.43
CA LYS A 238 7.91 -6.85 6.25
C LYS A 238 9.04 -6.91 5.22
N GLY A 239 10.28 -7.18 5.67
CA GLY A 239 11.42 -7.40 4.80
C GLY A 239 11.22 -8.52 3.76
N TYR A 240 10.49 -9.58 4.09
CA TYR A 240 10.18 -10.64 3.12
C TYR A 240 9.19 -10.16 2.05
N ILE A 241 8.21 -9.35 2.42
CA ILE A 241 7.24 -8.76 1.48
C ILE A 241 7.98 -7.81 0.55
N TYR A 242 8.78 -6.89 1.10
CA TYR A 242 9.53 -5.91 0.31
C TYR A 242 10.55 -6.57 -0.60
N PHE A 243 11.27 -7.58 -0.10
CA PHE A 243 12.21 -8.35 -0.92
C PHE A 243 11.49 -9.04 -2.08
N SER A 244 10.34 -9.68 -1.82
CA SER A 244 9.55 -10.34 -2.86
C SER A 244 9.07 -9.37 -3.93
N MET A 245 8.63 -8.17 -3.54
CA MET A 245 8.20 -7.13 -4.48
C MET A 245 9.37 -6.57 -5.29
N ALA A 246 10.48 -6.24 -4.63
CA ALA A 246 11.69 -5.74 -5.30
C ALA A 246 12.27 -6.78 -6.27
N PHE A 247 12.35 -8.05 -5.85
CA PHE A 247 12.80 -9.15 -6.69
C PHE A 247 11.90 -9.34 -7.92
N SER A 248 10.59 -9.38 -7.72
CA SER A 248 9.64 -9.56 -8.83
C SER A 248 9.66 -8.39 -9.81
N LEU A 249 9.79 -7.15 -9.30
CA LEU A 249 9.98 -5.97 -10.14
C LEU A 249 11.31 -6.04 -10.91
N ALA A 250 12.41 -6.47 -10.28
CA ALA A 250 13.69 -6.62 -10.96
C ALA A 250 13.62 -7.65 -12.09
N VAL A 251 12.99 -8.81 -11.84
CA VAL A 251 12.72 -9.83 -12.87
C VAL A 251 11.86 -9.26 -14.00
N GLU A 252 10.82 -8.50 -13.67
CA GLU A 252 9.96 -7.87 -14.67
C GLU A 252 10.71 -6.84 -15.52
N LEU A 253 11.60 -6.03 -14.91
CA LEU A 253 12.46 -5.11 -15.65
C LEU A 253 13.42 -5.84 -16.61
N LEU A 254 13.92 -7.02 -16.24
CA LEU A 254 14.70 -7.87 -17.14
C LEU A 254 13.84 -8.42 -18.29
N ASN A 255 12.63 -8.89 -18.00
CA ASN A 255 11.68 -9.37 -19.03
C ASN A 255 11.33 -8.28 -20.04
N LEU A 256 11.09 -7.05 -19.58
CA LEU A 256 10.83 -5.91 -20.45
C LEU A 256 12.03 -5.59 -21.35
N LYS A 257 13.26 -5.66 -20.81
CA LYS A 257 14.49 -5.46 -21.59
C LYS A 257 14.69 -6.53 -22.66
N LEU A 258 14.39 -7.80 -22.35
CA LEU A 258 14.48 -8.91 -23.31
C LEU A 258 13.48 -8.75 -24.46
N ARG A 259 12.20 -8.48 -24.15
CA ARG A 259 11.16 -8.25 -25.17
C ARG A 259 11.45 -7.07 -26.11
N ALA A 260 12.05 -6.00 -25.59
CA ALA A 260 12.47 -4.87 -26.41
C ALA A 260 13.53 -5.27 -27.45
N LYS A 261 14.38 -6.26 -27.13
CA LYS A 261 15.44 -6.76 -28.01
C LYS A 261 14.91 -7.71 -29.09
N ASP A 262 13.91 -8.53 -28.76
CA ASP A 262 13.29 -9.45 -29.72
C ASP A 262 12.52 -8.71 -30.83
N THR A 263 11.96 -7.54 -30.52
CA THR A 263 11.24 -6.71 -31.51
C THR A 263 12.20 -6.04 -32.53
N THR A 264 13.50 -5.93 -32.21
CA THR A 264 14.53 -5.38 -33.11
C THR A 264 15.20 -6.43 -34.02
N ALA A 265 14.89 -7.71 -33.87
CA ALA A 265 15.33 -8.74 -34.82
C ALA A 265 14.41 -8.72 -36.06
N ALA A 266 14.94 -8.25 -37.19
CA ALA A 266 14.23 -8.12 -38.47
C ALA A 266 13.54 -9.44 -38.90
N PRO A 267 12.38 -9.37 -39.60
CA PRO A 267 11.72 -10.57 -40.11
C PRO A 267 12.65 -11.36 -41.04
N PRO A 268 12.56 -12.70 -41.05
CA PRO A 268 13.35 -13.51 -41.97
C PRO A 268 13.05 -13.05 -43.40
N ALA A 269 14.10 -12.75 -44.16
CA ALA A 269 13.99 -12.37 -45.56
C ALA A 269 13.15 -13.44 -46.28
N ALA A 270 12.04 -13.02 -46.88
CA ALA A 270 11.22 -13.88 -47.71
C ALA A 270 12.12 -14.48 -48.80
N GLN A 271 12.34 -15.80 -48.73
CA GLN A 271 12.99 -16.53 -49.81
C GLN A 271 11.99 -16.60 -50.96
N ILE A 272 12.29 -15.86 -52.03
CA ILE A 272 11.62 -15.92 -53.34
C ILE A 272 12.16 -17.12 -54.10
#